data_AF-A0AAV8W5F1-F1
#
_entry.id   AF-A0AAV8W5F1-F1
#
_cell.length_a   1.000
_cell.length_b   1.000
_cell.length_c   1.000
_cell.angle_alpha   90.00
_cell.angle_beta   90.00
_cell.angle_gamma   90.00
#
_symmetry.space_group_name_H-M   'P 1'
#
loop_
_entity.id
_entity.type
_entity.pdbx_description
1 polymer ?
#
loop_
_entity_poly.entity_id
_entity_poly.type
_entity_poly.pdbx_seq_one_letter_code
_entity_poly.pdbx_strand_id
1 'polypeptide(L)'
;MSVISNATISKIPGISETRHLEIKFSPNLEVRSNSFKSATKIRTLIISHNRIINKIYRNSFQDLPVHSLKLTNNSISSIFPRAFSNLSLLEALQVDYNNLQEIPTGVFVNLPVKSLKLSHNKIFTIKNAALEDLSNLNKLMLDHNNLETIFLHKILKYPQRLEILWLHNNSLTAVSNYMLLKMNNLKILNLGFNPLTSIEPNSFSQTPKLNYLVLTNTHLKEIDGNVFPRTGMDYLENMYLDNSKLMYLKSNFFVGLGSLRKVTLVGNPWLCPCLTAVERILAENNVREMCAEAYTNGSRPICVNDQVNNECKPIYNEALSEKYERYKTEHPFYTPTINCIL
;
A
#
# COMPACT_ATOMS: atom_id res chain seq x y z
N MET A 1 33.07 6.67 -15.85
CA MET A 1 32.71 5.43 -15.12
C MET A 1 32.79 4.29 -16.11
N SER A 2 33.61 3.28 -15.86
CA SER A 2 33.67 2.09 -16.70
C SER A 2 32.30 1.41 -16.75
N VAL A 3 31.78 1.16 -17.95
CA VAL A 3 30.52 0.45 -18.16
C VAL A 3 30.64 -0.95 -17.55
N ILE A 4 29.93 -1.21 -16.44
CA ILE A 4 29.93 -2.52 -15.80
C ILE A 4 29.12 -3.47 -16.69
N SER A 5 29.78 -4.50 -17.21
CA SER A 5 29.19 -5.66 -17.89
C SER A 5 29.41 -6.94 -17.08
N ASN A 6 28.74 -8.03 -17.49
CA ASN A 6 28.91 -9.34 -16.88
C ASN A 6 30.37 -9.81 -16.78
N ALA A 7 31.16 -9.57 -17.83
CA ALA A 7 32.59 -9.93 -17.87
C ALA A 7 33.47 -9.08 -16.94
N THR A 8 32.92 -7.98 -16.41
CA THR A 8 33.62 -7.03 -15.55
C THR A 8 33.17 -7.06 -14.09
N ILE A 9 31.99 -7.62 -13.75
CA ILE A 9 31.54 -7.69 -12.35
C ILE A 9 32.56 -8.46 -11.49
N SER A 10 33.01 -9.62 -11.98
CA SER A 10 34.03 -10.43 -11.29
C SER A 10 35.42 -9.76 -11.22
N LYS A 11 35.64 -8.73 -12.06
CA LYS A 11 36.89 -7.95 -12.14
C LYS A 11 36.81 -6.62 -11.40
N ILE A 12 35.70 -6.31 -10.71
CA ILE A 12 35.60 -5.12 -9.86
C ILE A 12 36.68 -5.23 -8.78
N PRO A 13 37.65 -4.29 -8.71
CA PRO A 13 38.70 -4.34 -7.69
C PRO A 13 38.10 -4.35 -6.28
N GLY A 14 38.57 -5.25 -5.42
CA GLY A 14 38.12 -5.36 -4.03
C GLY A 14 36.73 -5.98 -3.83
N ILE A 15 36.09 -6.52 -4.88
CA ILE A 15 34.72 -7.08 -4.80
C ILE A 15 34.52 -8.14 -3.71
N SER A 16 35.56 -8.91 -3.38
CA SER A 16 35.53 -9.92 -2.31
C SER A 16 35.39 -9.34 -0.92
N GLU A 17 35.81 -8.08 -0.71
CA GLU A 17 35.72 -7.38 0.57
C GLU A 17 34.51 -6.41 0.64
N THR A 18 33.89 -6.14 -0.51
CA THR A 18 32.77 -5.19 -0.63
C THR A 18 31.53 -5.68 0.11
N ARG A 19 31.04 -4.86 1.05
CA ARG A 19 29.77 -5.10 1.78
C ARG A 19 28.56 -4.46 1.11
N HIS A 20 28.76 -3.34 0.41
CA HIS A 20 27.71 -2.58 -0.25
C HIS A 20 28.14 -2.33 -1.69
N LEU A 21 27.37 -2.85 -2.65
CA LEU A 21 27.62 -2.66 -4.07
C LEU A 21 26.39 -2.02 -4.71
N GLU A 22 26.59 -0.89 -5.37
CA GLU A 22 25.59 -0.26 -6.23
C GLU A 22 26.06 -0.30 -7.69
N ILE A 23 25.22 -0.83 -8.56
CA ILE A 23 25.41 -0.85 -10.01
C ILE A 23 24.26 -0.09 -10.66
N LYS A 24 24.59 1.03 -11.28
CA LYS A 24 23.61 1.91 -11.94
C LYS A 24 24.08 2.35 -13.32
N PHE A 25 23.13 2.73 -14.16
CA PHE A 25 23.37 3.30 -15.49
C PHE A 25 24.37 2.48 -16.33
N SER A 26 24.27 1.15 -16.26
CA SER A 26 25.15 0.18 -16.92
C SER A 26 24.41 -0.49 -18.09
N PRO A 27 24.44 0.11 -19.31
CA PRO A 27 23.60 -0.31 -20.43
C PRO A 27 23.97 -1.68 -21.03
N ASN A 28 25.11 -2.27 -20.62
CA ASN A 28 25.56 -3.60 -21.06
C ASN A 28 25.56 -4.61 -19.90
N LEU A 29 24.92 -4.28 -18.78
CA LEU A 29 24.79 -5.19 -17.65
C LEU A 29 23.71 -6.24 -17.96
N GLU A 30 24.16 -7.47 -18.17
CA GLU A 30 23.29 -8.64 -18.07
C GLU A 30 23.53 -9.25 -16.69
N VAL A 31 22.50 -9.75 -16.01
CA VAL A 31 22.68 -10.52 -14.76
C VAL A 31 22.52 -12.00 -15.12
N ARG A 32 23.62 -12.73 -15.12
CA ARG A 32 23.68 -14.16 -15.44
C ARG A 32 23.95 -14.98 -14.17
N SER A 33 23.87 -16.29 -14.30
CA SER A 33 24.27 -17.22 -13.25
C SER A 33 25.69 -16.92 -12.78
N ASN A 34 25.88 -16.86 -11.46
CA ASN A 34 27.18 -16.65 -10.82
C ASN A 34 27.88 -15.31 -11.13
N SER A 35 27.18 -14.31 -11.70
CA SER A 35 27.76 -12.98 -11.98
C SER A 35 28.43 -12.34 -10.76
N PHE A 36 27.96 -12.66 -9.56
CA PHE A 36 28.43 -12.10 -8.29
C PHE A 36 29.20 -13.10 -7.42
N LYS A 37 29.65 -14.24 -7.96
CA LYS A 37 30.29 -15.32 -7.16
C LYS A 37 31.48 -14.84 -6.33
N SER A 38 32.23 -13.85 -6.80
CA SER A 38 33.39 -13.30 -6.08
C SER A 38 33.02 -12.33 -4.95
N ALA A 39 31.76 -11.90 -4.84
CA ALA A 39 31.29 -10.93 -3.85
C ALA A 39 30.96 -11.61 -2.50
N THR A 40 31.96 -12.23 -1.87
CA THR A 40 31.76 -13.14 -0.72
C THR A 40 31.41 -12.46 0.60
N LYS A 41 31.56 -11.14 0.72
CA LYS A 41 31.20 -10.36 1.93
C LYS A 41 30.04 -9.38 1.72
N ILE A 42 29.37 -9.46 0.57
CA ILE A 42 28.30 -8.53 0.21
C ILE A 42 27.08 -8.68 1.12
N ARG A 43 26.58 -7.57 1.65
CA ARG A 43 25.37 -7.49 2.48
C ARG A 43 24.25 -6.75 1.77
N THR A 44 24.58 -5.77 0.95
CA THR A 44 23.61 -5.00 0.17
C THR A 44 24.04 -4.93 -1.28
N LEU A 45 23.17 -5.42 -2.17
CA LEU A 45 23.34 -5.32 -3.61
C LEU A 45 22.21 -4.47 -4.19
N ILE A 46 22.57 -3.37 -4.84
CA ILE A 46 21.63 -2.47 -5.52
C ILE A 46 21.96 -2.50 -7.01
N ILE A 47 21.01 -2.93 -7.83
CA ILE A 47 21.08 -2.87 -9.28
C ILE A 47 19.91 -2.01 -9.72
N SER A 48 20.17 -0.75 -10.06
CA SER A 48 19.10 0.19 -10.38
C SER A 48 19.36 1.01 -11.63
N HIS A 49 18.31 1.51 -12.25
CA HIS A 49 18.41 2.37 -13.43
C HIS A 49 19.14 1.70 -14.62
N ASN A 50 19.06 0.37 -14.74
CA ASN A 50 19.60 -0.39 -15.87
C ASN A 50 18.45 -0.83 -16.78
N ARG A 51 18.05 0.09 -17.67
CA ARG A 51 16.85 -0.04 -18.53
C ARG A 51 16.85 -1.25 -19.47
N ILE A 52 17.97 -1.94 -19.64
CA ILE A 52 18.07 -3.15 -20.48
C ILE A 52 17.75 -4.44 -19.73
N ILE A 53 17.82 -4.45 -18.39
CA ILE A 53 17.57 -5.68 -17.61
C ILE A 53 16.07 -5.92 -17.59
N ASN A 54 15.62 -6.84 -18.46
CA ASN A 54 14.22 -7.23 -18.57
C ASN A 54 13.92 -8.62 -17.98
N LYS A 55 14.95 -9.43 -17.75
CA LYS A 55 14.84 -10.80 -17.25
C LYS A 55 15.86 -11.05 -16.16
N ILE A 56 15.44 -11.74 -15.11
CA ILE A 56 16.35 -12.30 -14.09
C ILE A 56 16.35 -13.82 -14.25
N TYR A 57 17.50 -14.35 -14.62
CA TYR A 57 17.66 -15.78 -14.92
C TYR A 57 17.85 -16.62 -13.65
N ARG A 58 17.67 -17.93 -13.79
CA ARG A 58 17.95 -18.91 -12.74
C ARG A 58 19.35 -18.72 -12.15
N ASN A 59 19.47 -18.81 -10.83
CA ASN A 59 20.75 -18.73 -10.11
C ASN A 59 21.55 -17.43 -10.31
N SER A 60 20.91 -16.35 -10.79
CA SER A 60 21.53 -15.04 -10.99
C SER A 60 22.23 -14.51 -9.72
N PHE A 61 21.62 -14.77 -8.56
CA PHE A 61 22.10 -14.31 -7.26
C PHE A 61 22.44 -15.47 -6.33
N GLN A 62 22.72 -16.65 -6.88
CA GLN A 62 22.88 -17.85 -6.07
C GLN A 62 23.99 -17.70 -5.01
N ASP A 63 23.71 -18.20 -3.80
CA ASP A 63 24.64 -18.31 -2.64
C ASP A 63 25.22 -16.98 -2.14
N LEU A 64 24.67 -15.83 -2.54
CA LEU A 64 25.16 -14.54 -2.06
C LEU A 64 24.75 -14.31 -0.59
N PRO A 65 25.66 -13.82 0.28
CA PRO A 65 25.35 -13.50 1.67
C PRO A 65 24.60 -12.16 1.85
N VAL A 66 23.77 -11.79 0.88
CA VAL A 66 23.01 -10.53 0.88
C VAL A 66 21.90 -10.55 1.92
N HIS A 67 21.77 -9.44 2.64
CA HIS A 67 20.64 -9.14 3.52
C HIS A 67 19.59 -8.27 2.81
N SER A 68 20.04 -7.45 1.85
CA SER A 68 19.16 -6.62 1.03
C SER A 68 19.54 -6.68 -0.43
N LEU A 69 18.58 -7.03 -1.28
CA LEU A 69 18.70 -7.04 -2.73
C LEU A 69 17.68 -6.05 -3.32
N LYS A 70 18.16 -5.04 -4.03
CA LYS A 70 17.33 -4.03 -4.70
C LYS A 70 17.55 -4.08 -6.20
N LEU A 71 16.49 -4.34 -6.94
CA LEU A 71 16.42 -4.41 -8.40
C LEU A 71 15.55 -3.28 -8.95
N THR A 72 15.57 -2.13 -8.28
CA THR A 72 14.64 -1.01 -8.49
C THR A 72 14.90 -0.27 -9.80
N ASN A 73 13.84 0.18 -10.48
CA ASN A 73 13.95 1.01 -11.69
C ASN A 73 14.76 0.35 -12.82
N ASN A 74 14.45 -0.91 -13.11
CA ASN A 74 14.92 -1.61 -14.31
C ASN A 74 13.72 -1.85 -15.25
N SER A 75 13.87 -2.73 -16.23
CA SER A 75 12.78 -3.08 -17.15
C SER A 75 12.27 -4.50 -16.92
N ILE A 76 12.43 -5.04 -15.70
CA ILE A 76 12.20 -6.46 -15.40
C ILE A 76 10.73 -6.79 -15.63
N SER A 77 10.47 -7.69 -16.59
CA SER A 77 9.14 -8.20 -16.89
C SER A 77 9.01 -9.69 -16.58
N SER A 78 10.11 -10.39 -16.31
CA SER A 78 10.11 -11.81 -15.96
C SER A 78 11.26 -12.18 -15.01
N ILE A 79 10.95 -13.00 -14.01
CA ILE A 79 11.93 -13.58 -13.09
C ILE A 79 11.74 -15.10 -13.14
N PHE A 80 12.79 -15.81 -13.51
CA PHE A 80 12.75 -17.25 -13.67
C PHE A 80 12.79 -17.96 -12.30
N PRO A 81 12.17 -19.15 -12.17
CA PRO A 81 12.23 -19.94 -10.94
C PRO A 81 13.67 -20.14 -10.45
N ARG A 82 13.87 -20.08 -9.14
CA ARG A 82 15.20 -20.13 -8.49
C ARG A 82 16.17 -19.02 -8.88
N ALA A 83 15.70 -17.87 -9.40
CA ALA A 83 16.54 -16.68 -9.60
C ALA A 83 17.27 -16.23 -8.31
N PHE A 84 16.59 -16.39 -7.17
CA PHE A 84 17.06 -16.01 -5.83
C PHE A 84 17.50 -17.22 -4.99
N SER A 85 17.96 -18.31 -5.62
CA SER A 85 18.26 -19.56 -4.92
C SER A 85 19.30 -19.39 -3.81
N ASN A 86 19.03 -20.00 -2.64
CA ASN A 86 19.94 -20.06 -1.48
C ASN A 86 20.42 -18.69 -0.95
N LEU A 87 19.56 -17.67 -1.03
CA LEU A 87 19.79 -16.39 -0.38
C LEU A 87 19.37 -16.44 1.10
N SER A 88 20.08 -17.26 1.89
CA SER A 88 19.72 -17.65 3.26
C SER A 88 19.75 -16.50 4.30
N LEU A 89 20.33 -15.35 3.95
CA LEU A 89 20.38 -14.16 4.80
C LEU A 89 19.46 -13.02 4.31
N LEU A 90 18.72 -13.22 3.21
CA LEU A 90 17.96 -12.15 2.58
C LEU A 90 16.73 -11.76 3.39
N GLU A 91 16.76 -10.55 3.94
CA GLU A 91 15.65 -9.99 4.73
C GLU A 91 14.77 -9.04 3.93
N ALA A 92 15.34 -8.34 2.94
CA ALA A 92 14.63 -7.34 2.15
C ALA A 92 14.87 -7.50 0.65
N LEU A 93 13.79 -7.71 -0.11
CA LEU A 93 13.81 -7.80 -1.56
C LEU A 93 12.95 -6.69 -2.16
N GLN A 94 13.56 -5.86 -3.01
CA GLN A 94 12.89 -4.76 -3.70
C GLN A 94 13.00 -4.97 -5.21
N VAL A 95 11.86 -5.03 -5.88
CA VAL A 95 11.74 -5.15 -7.34
C VAL A 95 10.77 -4.08 -7.86
N ASP A 96 10.73 -2.93 -7.18
CA ASP A 96 9.85 -1.82 -7.49
C ASP A 96 10.29 -1.04 -8.74
N TYR A 97 9.36 -0.32 -9.37
CA TYR A 97 9.59 0.39 -10.64
C TYR A 97 10.11 -0.55 -11.73
N ASN A 98 9.35 -1.60 -12.04
CA ASN A 98 9.66 -2.56 -13.09
C ASN A 98 8.39 -2.82 -13.94
N ASN A 99 8.41 -3.84 -14.79
CA ASN A 99 7.33 -4.17 -15.72
C ASN A 99 6.70 -5.54 -15.43
N LEU A 100 6.72 -6.01 -14.17
CA LEU A 100 6.11 -7.29 -13.79
C LEU A 100 4.59 -7.20 -13.95
N GLN A 101 4.01 -8.14 -14.69
CA GLN A 101 2.57 -8.25 -14.88
C GLN A 101 1.90 -9.27 -13.94
N GLU A 102 2.70 -10.18 -13.39
CA GLU A 102 2.28 -11.16 -12.38
C GLU A 102 3.41 -11.37 -11.38
N ILE A 103 3.06 -11.89 -10.19
CA ILE A 103 4.05 -12.42 -9.25
C ILE A 103 4.44 -13.84 -9.71
N PRO A 104 5.70 -14.08 -10.08
CA PRO A 104 6.12 -15.37 -10.61
C PRO A 104 6.17 -16.46 -9.54
N THR A 105 5.55 -17.61 -9.82
CA THR A 105 5.52 -18.77 -8.92
C THR A 105 6.89 -19.45 -8.84
N GLY A 106 7.26 -19.97 -7.66
CA GLY A 106 8.52 -20.70 -7.45
C GLY A 106 9.78 -19.83 -7.48
N VAL A 107 9.63 -18.51 -7.41
CA VAL A 107 10.75 -17.56 -7.35
C VAL A 107 11.24 -17.34 -5.91
N PHE A 108 10.33 -17.42 -4.93
CA PHE A 108 10.62 -17.08 -3.53
C PHE A 108 10.85 -18.29 -2.61
N VAL A 109 11.22 -19.43 -3.19
CA VAL A 109 11.33 -20.71 -2.48
C VAL A 109 12.31 -20.61 -1.30
N ASN A 110 11.80 -20.87 -0.09
CA ASN A 110 12.51 -20.85 1.18
C ASN A 110 13.29 -19.56 1.49
N LEU A 111 12.85 -18.41 0.96
CA LEU A 111 13.52 -17.14 1.27
C LEU A 111 13.09 -16.59 2.63
N PRO A 112 14.02 -16.18 3.51
CA PRO A 112 13.70 -15.64 4.82
C PRO A 112 13.27 -14.16 4.79
N VAL A 113 12.73 -13.70 3.66
CA VAL A 113 12.36 -12.30 3.40
C VAL A 113 11.30 -11.84 4.39
N LYS A 114 11.59 -10.72 5.05
CA LYS A 114 10.68 -10.00 5.95
C LYS A 114 9.93 -8.90 5.22
N SER A 115 10.60 -8.24 4.26
CA SER A 115 10.05 -7.13 3.48
C SER A 115 10.14 -7.39 1.98
N LEU A 116 9.00 -7.44 1.30
CA LEU A 116 8.90 -7.58 -0.15
C LEU A 116 8.25 -6.33 -0.75
N LYS A 117 9.01 -5.60 -1.58
CA LYS A 117 8.52 -4.42 -2.30
C LYS A 117 8.37 -4.72 -3.79
N LEU A 118 7.13 -4.69 -4.26
CA LEU A 118 6.72 -4.87 -5.66
C LEU A 118 5.99 -3.64 -6.22
N SER A 119 6.09 -2.50 -5.52
CA SER A 119 5.43 -1.25 -5.89
C SER A 119 5.79 -0.78 -7.29
N HIS A 120 4.92 -0.03 -7.96
CA HIS A 120 5.18 0.52 -9.30
C HIS A 120 5.57 -0.58 -10.32
N ASN A 121 4.73 -1.60 -10.42
CA ASN A 121 4.79 -2.61 -11.49
C ASN A 121 3.46 -2.57 -12.27
N LYS A 122 3.15 -3.63 -13.02
CA LYS A 122 1.90 -3.76 -13.79
C LYS A 122 1.12 -4.99 -13.36
N ILE A 123 1.25 -5.37 -12.07
CA ILE A 123 0.70 -6.62 -11.55
C ILE A 123 -0.82 -6.51 -11.53
N PHE A 124 -1.51 -7.31 -12.32
CA PHE A 124 -2.97 -7.33 -12.37
C PHE A 124 -3.58 -8.55 -11.68
N THR A 125 -2.79 -9.60 -11.45
CA THR A 125 -3.22 -10.82 -10.75
C THR A 125 -2.09 -11.46 -9.95
N ILE A 126 -2.45 -12.19 -8.90
CA ILE A 126 -1.54 -12.97 -8.07
C ILE A 126 -2.07 -14.40 -7.98
N LYS A 127 -1.31 -15.36 -8.53
CA LYS A 127 -1.65 -16.78 -8.49
C LYS A 127 -1.67 -17.28 -7.04
N ASN A 128 -2.52 -18.27 -6.76
CA ASN A 128 -2.50 -18.97 -5.48
C ASN A 128 -1.09 -19.49 -5.20
N ALA A 129 -0.71 -19.49 -3.92
CA ALA A 129 0.59 -19.93 -3.43
C ALA A 129 1.82 -19.16 -3.99
N ALA A 130 1.64 -18.08 -4.77
CA ALA A 130 2.77 -17.35 -5.36
C ALA A 130 3.79 -16.82 -4.33
N LEU A 131 3.37 -16.61 -3.07
CA LEU A 131 4.20 -16.15 -1.95
C LEU A 131 4.21 -17.16 -0.79
N GLU A 132 3.84 -18.42 -0.99
CA GLU A 132 3.61 -19.38 0.10
C GLU A 132 4.85 -19.66 0.96
N ASP A 133 6.03 -19.65 0.34
CA ASP A 133 7.31 -19.98 0.99
C ASP A 133 7.88 -18.82 1.80
N LEU A 134 7.33 -17.61 1.70
CA LEU A 134 7.79 -16.41 2.41
C LEU A 134 7.34 -16.43 3.88
N SER A 135 7.86 -17.38 4.64
CA SER A 135 7.39 -17.70 5.99
C SER A 135 7.64 -16.62 7.04
N ASN A 136 8.52 -15.66 6.75
CA ASN A 136 8.88 -14.55 7.63
C ASN A 136 8.32 -13.19 7.18
N LEU A 137 7.51 -13.16 6.10
CA LEU A 137 7.05 -11.91 5.51
C LEU A 137 6.14 -11.14 6.48
N ASN A 138 6.54 -9.91 6.81
CA ASN A 138 5.76 -9.01 7.64
C ASN A 138 5.45 -7.67 6.97
N LYS A 139 6.11 -7.33 5.86
CA LYS A 139 5.83 -6.13 5.05
C LYS A 139 5.67 -6.50 3.58
N LEU A 140 4.51 -6.18 3.02
CA LEU A 140 4.20 -6.41 1.61
C LEU A 140 3.71 -5.10 0.98
N MET A 141 4.44 -4.62 -0.01
CA MET A 141 4.09 -3.42 -0.76
C MET A 141 3.76 -3.79 -2.20
N LEU A 142 2.48 -3.61 -2.56
CA LEU A 142 1.89 -3.89 -3.87
C LEU A 142 1.23 -2.63 -4.45
N ASP A 143 1.52 -1.46 -3.88
CA ASP A 143 0.99 -0.19 -4.34
C ASP A 143 1.44 0.18 -5.76
N HIS A 144 0.67 1.01 -6.45
CA HIS A 144 0.95 1.41 -7.83
C HIS A 144 1.07 0.19 -8.76
N ASN A 145 0.04 -0.65 -8.77
CA ASN A 145 -0.11 -1.82 -9.65
C ASN A 145 -1.53 -1.78 -10.27
N ASN A 146 -1.98 -2.89 -10.85
CA ASN A 146 -3.28 -3.00 -11.53
C ASN A 146 -4.18 -4.06 -10.89
N LEU A 147 -4.04 -4.30 -9.57
CA LEU A 147 -4.79 -5.33 -8.88
C LEU A 147 -6.28 -4.95 -8.79
N GLU A 148 -7.15 -5.81 -9.31
CA GLU A 148 -8.61 -5.67 -9.19
C GLU A 148 -9.15 -6.39 -7.95
N THR A 149 -8.51 -7.49 -7.55
CA THR A 149 -8.86 -8.27 -6.35
C THR A 149 -7.60 -8.84 -5.69
N ILE A 150 -7.70 -9.13 -4.40
CA ILE A 150 -6.62 -9.81 -3.66
C ILE A 150 -7.17 -10.63 -2.49
N PHE A 151 -6.65 -11.84 -2.31
CA PHE A 151 -7.02 -12.75 -1.21
C PHE A 151 -5.76 -13.26 -0.51
N LEU A 152 -5.31 -12.58 0.55
CA LEU A 152 -3.99 -12.83 1.18
C LEU A 152 -3.83 -14.29 1.63
N HIS A 153 -4.91 -14.89 2.14
CA HIS A 153 -4.93 -16.28 2.60
C HIS A 153 -4.75 -17.33 1.48
N LYS A 154 -4.92 -16.96 0.21
CA LYS A 154 -4.67 -17.85 -0.94
C LYS A 154 -3.23 -17.74 -1.46
N ILE A 155 -2.57 -16.60 -1.22
CA ILE A 155 -1.25 -16.30 -1.77
C ILE A 155 -0.12 -16.52 -0.75
N LEU A 156 -0.41 -16.37 0.55
CA LEU A 156 0.52 -16.56 1.66
C LEU A 156 0.11 -17.77 2.50
N LYS A 157 1.10 -18.54 2.95
CA LYS A 157 0.90 -19.63 3.91
C LYS A 157 0.64 -19.12 5.33
N TYR A 158 1.26 -17.99 5.70
CA TYR A 158 1.18 -17.40 7.03
C TYR A 158 0.75 -15.91 7.01
N PRO A 159 -0.43 -15.57 6.47
CA PRO A 159 -0.91 -14.18 6.38
C PRO A 159 -0.97 -13.46 7.73
N GLN A 160 -1.12 -14.21 8.84
CA GLN A 160 -1.15 -13.69 10.20
C GLN A 160 0.17 -13.05 10.65
N ARG A 161 1.27 -13.22 9.93
CA ARG A 161 2.55 -12.54 10.21
C ARG A 161 2.64 -11.15 9.60
N LEU A 162 1.77 -10.80 8.65
CA LEU A 162 1.83 -9.52 7.97
C LEU A 162 1.43 -8.39 8.93
N GLU A 163 2.30 -7.37 9.02
CA GLU A 163 2.10 -6.18 9.83
C GLU A 163 1.81 -4.94 8.99
N ILE A 164 2.37 -4.87 7.77
CA ILE A 164 2.20 -3.74 6.85
C ILE A 164 1.77 -4.26 5.48
N LEU A 165 0.65 -3.74 4.99
CA LEU A 165 0.12 -4.00 3.66
C LEU A 165 -0.18 -2.68 2.95
N TRP A 166 0.53 -2.42 1.85
CA TRP A 166 0.27 -1.29 0.97
C TRP A 166 -0.34 -1.78 -0.34
N LEU A 167 -1.54 -1.30 -0.63
CA LEU A 167 -2.35 -1.62 -1.81
C LEU A 167 -2.86 -0.34 -2.52
N HIS A 168 -2.38 0.84 -2.11
CA HIS A 168 -2.84 2.08 -2.70
C HIS A 168 -2.47 2.21 -4.18
N ASN A 169 -3.21 2.99 -4.96
CA ASN A 169 -3.02 3.08 -6.42
C ASN A 169 -3.09 1.70 -7.10
N ASN A 170 -4.21 1.01 -6.90
CA ASN A 170 -4.60 -0.20 -7.63
C ASN A 170 -6.02 0.00 -8.20
N SER A 171 -6.62 -1.07 -8.70
CA SER A 171 -7.97 -1.08 -9.29
C SER A 171 -9.00 -1.78 -8.39
N LEU A 172 -8.78 -1.80 -7.07
CA LEU A 172 -9.68 -2.48 -6.13
C LEU A 172 -11.02 -1.73 -6.04
N THR A 173 -12.14 -2.43 -6.21
CA THR A 173 -13.49 -1.84 -6.21
C THR A 173 -14.28 -2.10 -4.93
N ALA A 174 -13.91 -3.12 -4.16
CA ALA A 174 -14.54 -3.42 -2.88
C ALA A 174 -13.56 -4.06 -1.89
N VAL A 175 -13.86 -3.94 -0.59
CA VAL A 175 -13.21 -4.70 0.48
C VAL A 175 -14.18 -5.76 0.99
N SER A 176 -13.95 -7.03 0.61
CA SER A 176 -14.75 -8.16 1.07
C SER A 176 -14.28 -8.72 2.41
N ASN A 177 -15.15 -9.47 3.08
CA ASN A 177 -14.83 -10.15 4.34
C ASN A 177 -13.72 -11.23 4.24
N TYR A 178 -13.35 -11.65 3.02
CA TYR A 178 -12.28 -12.61 2.76
C TYR A 178 -10.94 -11.97 2.38
N MET A 179 -10.92 -10.69 2.02
CA MET A 179 -9.72 -9.98 1.57
C MET A 179 -8.64 -9.96 2.66
N LEU A 180 -9.05 -9.69 3.91
CA LEU A 180 -8.18 -9.55 5.09
C LEU A 180 -8.23 -10.77 6.03
N LEU A 181 -8.63 -11.93 5.52
CA LEU A 181 -8.77 -13.15 6.30
C LEU A 181 -7.43 -13.57 6.94
N LYS A 182 -7.46 -13.90 8.24
CA LYS A 182 -6.31 -14.32 9.08
C LYS A 182 -5.21 -13.27 9.23
N MET A 183 -5.51 -11.97 9.13
CA MET A 183 -4.51 -10.90 9.22
C MET A 183 -4.33 -10.37 10.67
N ASN A 184 -4.15 -11.27 11.63
CA ASN A 184 -4.21 -10.96 13.07
C ASN A 184 -3.15 -9.98 13.59
N ASN A 185 -2.03 -9.82 12.89
CA ASN A 185 -0.97 -8.86 13.27
C ASN A 185 -0.89 -7.63 12.37
N LEU A 186 -1.84 -7.44 11.45
CA LEU A 186 -1.84 -6.28 10.57
C LEU A 186 -2.02 -5.00 11.38
N LYS A 187 -1.08 -4.07 11.24
CA LYS A 187 -1.04 -2.78 11.94
C LYS A 187 -1.32 -1.61 11.00
N ILE A 188 -0.85 -1.72 9.75
CA ILE A 188 -0.98 -0.66 8.74
C ILE A 188 -1.58 -1.25 7.47
N LEU A 189 -2.73 -0.72 7.08
CA LEU A 189 -3.40 -1.04 5.83
C LEU A 189 -3.61 0.25 5.04
N ASN A 190 -3.01 0.32 3.86
CA ASN A 190 -3.22 1.43 2.94
C ASN A 190 -3.95 0.97 1.68
N LEU A 191 -5.20 1.39 1.54
CA LEU A 191 -6.11 1.11 0.43
C LEU A 191 -6.44 2.36 -0.40
N GLY A 192 -5.82 3.50 -0.10
CA GLY A 192 -6.15 4.75 -0.75
C GLY A 192 -5.93 4.73 -2.27
N PHE A 193 -6.49 5.68 -3.00
CA PHE A 193 -6.37 5.77 -4.45
C PHE A 193 -6.77 4.46 -5.17
N ASN A 194 -7.81 3.81 -4.66
CA ASN A 194 -8.47 2.69 -5.32
C ASN A 194 -9.92 3.10 -5.63
N PRO A 195 -10.54 2.58 -6.70
CA PRO A 195 -11.93 2.83 -7.03
C PRO A 195 -12.93 2.11 -6.08
N LEU A 196 -12.65 2.07 -4.77
CA LEU A 196 -13.48 1.39 -3.77
C LEU A 196 -14.85 2.08 -3.66
N THR A 197 -15.91 1.35 -3.97
CA THR A 197 -17.31 1.81 -3.85
C THR A 197 -18.02 1.22 -2.63
N SER A 198 -17.51 0.11 -2.10
CA SER A 198 -18.10 -0.56 -0.94
C SER A 198 -17.08 -1.27 -0.05
N ILE A 199 -17.46 -1.45 1.22
CA ILE A 199 -16.77 -2.29 2.20
C ILE A 199 -17.84 -3.19 2.83
N GLU A 200 -17.65 -4.50 2.76
CA GLU A 200 -18.60 -5.46 3.33
C GLU A 200 -18.63 -5.41 4.88
N PRO A 201 -19.75 -5.79 5.50
CA PRO A 201 -19.81 -5.93 6.95
C PRO A 201 -18.75 -6.90 7.48
N ASN A 202 -18.16 -6.56 8.63
CA ASN A 202 -17.12 -7.32 9.32
C ASN A 202 -15.82 -7.52 8.53
N SER A 203 -15.58 -6.75 7.45
CA SER A 203 -14.34 -6.83 6.66
C SER A 203 -13.06 -6.64 7.47
N PHE A 204 -13.13 -5.90 8.60
CA PHE A 204 -11.98 -5.68 9.49
C PHE A 204 -11.98 -6.57 10.74
N SER A 205 -12.89 -7.56 10.83
CA SER A 205 -13.02 -8.44 12.02
C SER A 205 -11.78 -9.28 12.33
N GLN A 206 -10.92 -9.53 11.33
CA GLN A 206 -9.70 -10.32 11.48
C GLN A 206 -8.41 -9.49 11.47
N THR A 207 -8.54 -8.18 11.74
CA THR A 207 -7.40 -7.25 11.88
C THR A 207 -7.44 -6.51 13.22
N PRO A 208 -7.46 -7.22 14.38
CA PRO A 208 -7.65 -6.60 15.69
C PRO A 208 -6.51 -5.66 16.11
N LYS A 209 -5.33 -5.78 15.50
CA LYS A 209 -4.16 -4.93 15.77
C LYS A 209 -4.03 -3.75 14.80
N LEU A 210 -5.03 -3.51 13.96
CA LEU A 210 -4.98 -2.45 12.96
C LEU A 210 -4.93 -1.10 13.68
N ASN A 211 -3.91 -0.30 13.40
CA ASN A 211 -3.70 1.02 13.97
C ASN A 211 -3.92 2.13 12.91
N TYR A 212 -3.44 1.90 11.68
CA TYR A 212 -3.57 2.84 10.58
C TYR A 212 -4.41 2.23 9.46
N LEU A 213 -5.53 2.90 9.15
CA LEU A 213 -6.38 2.57 8.00
C LEU A 213 -6.47 3.77 7.06
N VAL A 214 -5.91 3.64 5.86
CA VAL A 214 -5.96 4.68 4.84
C VAL A 214 -6.94 4.29 3.74
N LEU A 215 -7.99 5.10 3.58
CA LEU A 215 -9.06 5.00 2.58
C LEU A 215 -9.20 6.33 1.79
N THR A 216 -8.15 7.15 1.79
CA THR A 216 -8.09 8.42 1.06
C THR A 216 -8.22 8.21 -0.46
N ASN A 217 -8.91 9.09 -1.18
CA ASN A 217 -9.11 9.02 -2.63
C ASN A 217 -9.79 7.69 -3.05
N THR A 218 -10.91 7.36 -2.40
CA THR A 218 -11.76 6.24 -2.81
C THR A 218 -13.06 6.74 -3.46
N HIS A 219 -13.98 5.84 -3.81
CA HIS A 219 -15.30 6.21 -4.35
C HIS A 219 -16.43 5.86 -3.36
N LEU A 220 -16.08 5.78 -2.06
CA LEU A 220 -17.02 5.44 -1.00
C LEU A 220 -18.04 6.56 -0.83
N LYS A 221 -19.32 6.22 -1.01
CA LYS A 221 -20.47 7.11 -0.86
C LYS A 221 -21.01 7.13 0.56
N GLU A 222 -20.88 6.00 1.24
CA GLU A 222 -21.23 5.81 2.64
C GLU A 222 -20.28 4.82 3.29
N ILE A 223 -20.14 4.91 4.61
CA ILE A 223 -19.50 3.87 5.43
C ILE A 223 -20.38 3.62 6.64
N ASP A 224 -20.76 2.34 6.80
CA ASP A 224 -21.54 1.84 7.91
C ASP A 224 -20.62 1.33 9.02
N GLY A 225 -20.96 1.53 10.29
CA GLY A 225 -20.17 1.00 11.41
C GLY A 225 -20.03 -0.52 11.41
N ASN A 226 -20.94 -1.24 10.75
CA ASN A 226 -20.92 -2.70 10.65
C ASN A 226 -19.71 -3.24 9.85
N VAL A 227 -18.95 -2.40 9.15
CA VAL A 227 -17.68 -2.82 8.52
C VAL A 227 -16.63 -3.19 9.58
N PHE A 228 -16.72 -2.58 10.75
CA PHE A 228 -15.89 -2.87 11.92
C PHE A 228 -16.62 -3.86 12.85
N PRO A 229 -15.90 -4.76 13.52
CA PRO A 229 -16.50 -5.57 14.56
C PRO A 229 -16.87 -4.69 15.77
N ARG A 230 -17.94 -5.05 16.49
CA ARG A 230 -18.39 -4.31 17.69
C ARG A 230 -17.35 -4.27 18.82
N THR A 231 -16.40 -5.20 18.83
CA THR A 231 -15.33 -5.34 19.82
C THR A 231 -14.04 -5.76 19.13
N GLY A 232 -12.88 -5.44 19.72
CA GLY A 232 -11.58 -5.89 19.21
C GLY A 232 -10.89 -4.95 18.22
N MET A 233 -11.41 -3.72 18.01
CA MET A 233 -10.71 -2.63 17.29
C MET A 233 -9.93 -1.73 18.26
N ASP A 234 -9.28 -2.33 19.25
CA ASP A 234 -8.71 -1.62 20.41
C ASP A 234 -7.42 -0.84 20.07
N TYR A 235 -6.91 -0.98 18.85
CA TYR A 235 -5.66 -0.34 18.42
C TYR A 235 -5.85 0.67 17.29
N LEU A 236 -7.07 0.81 16.74
CA LEU A 236 -7.31 1.69 15.59
C LEU A 236 -7.30 3.14 16.04
N GLU A 237 -6.15 3.80 15.88
CA GLU A 237 -5.93 5.18 16.31
C GLU A 237 -6.09 6.17 15.16
N ASN A 238 -5.78 5.77 13.93
CA ASN A 238 -5.63 6.68 12.79
C ASN A 238 -6.44 6.18 11.58
N MET A 239 -7.41 6.98 11.14
CA MET A 239 -8.24 6.68 9.97
C MET A 239 -8.29 7.83 8.98
N TYR A 240 -7.95 7.56 7.72
CA TYR A 240 -7.87 8.60 6.69
C TYR A 240 -8.97 8.37 5.64
N LEU A 241 -9.90 9.32 5.50
CA LEU A 241 -11.10 9.20 4.64
C LEU A 241 -11.18 10.32 3.60
N ASP A 242 -10.11 11.07 3.39
CA ASP A 242 -10.13 12.25 2.51
C ASP A 242 -10.51 11.90 1.06
N ASN A 243 -11.07 12.86 0.36
CA ASN A 243 -11.29 12.86 -1.09
C ASN A 243 -12.00 11.60 -1.59
N SER A 244 -12.92 11.08 -0.78
CA SER A 244 -13.81 10.02 -1.22
C SER A 244 -15.08 10.66 -1.81
N LYS A 245 -16.25 10.03 -1.64
CA LYS A 245 -17.54 10.60 -2.03
C LYS A 245 -18.49 10.73 -0.85
N LEU A 246 -17.98 10.84 0.37
CA LEU A 246 -18.82 10.77 1.56
C LEU A 246 -19.70 12.02 1.70
N MET A 247 -21.02 11.83 1.80
CA MET A 247 -21.97 12.90 2.12
C MET A 247 -22.38 12.88 3.61
N TYR A 248 -22.29 11.71 4.23
CA TYR A 248 -22.66 11.44 5.62
C TYR A 248 -21.93 10.18 6.11
N LEU A 249 -21.92 9.98 7.42
CA LEU A 249 -21.57 8.71 8.06
C LEU A 249 -22.83 8.13 8.70
N LYS A 250 -22.98 6.80 8.69
CA LYS A 250 -24.09 6.17 9.42
C LYS A 250 -23.92 6.42 10.92
N SER A 251 -25.02 6.50 11.66
CA SER A 251 -25.01 6.83 13.10
C SER A 251 -24.21 5.84 13.96
N ASN A 252 -24.06 4.60 13.50
CA ASN A 252 -23.28 3.57 14.17
C ASN A 252 -21.78 3.58 13.81
N PHE A 253 -21.31 4.49 12.95
CA PHE A 253 -19.96 4.43 12.39
C PHE A 253 -18.85 4.41 13.46
N PHE A 254 -18.97 5.23 14.50
CA PHE A 254 -17.99 5.32 15.58
C PHE A 254 -18.19 4.26 16.69
N VAL A 255 -19.22 3.42 16.58
CA VAL A 255 -19.50 2.39 17.59
C VAL A 255 -18.39 1.35 17.58
N GLY A 256 -17.72 1.18 18.72
CA GLY A 256 -16.62 0.22 18.88
C GLY A 256 -15.25 0.76 18.48
N LEU A 257 -15.14 2.04 18.08
CA LEU A 257 -13.87 2.70 17.74
C LEU A 257 -13.30 3.54 18.90
N GLY A 258 -13.31 3.01 20.13
CA GLY A 258 -12.91 3.74 21.34
C GLY A 258 -11.43 4.17 21.38
N SER A 259 -10.59 3.54 20.56
CA SER A 259 -9.16 3.89 20.45
C SER A 259 -8.86 4.91 19.36
N LEU A 260 -9.87 5.35 18.60
CA LEU A 260 -9.68 6.34 17.55
C LEU A 260 -9.19 7.66 18.15
N ARG A 261 -8.15 8.24 17.55
CA ARG A 261 -7.53 9.50 17.98
C ARG A 261 -7.45 10.52 16.88
N LYS A 262 -7.26 10.07 15.64
CA LYS A 262 -7.07 10.94 14.49
C LYS A 262 -7.92 10.48 13.32
N VAL A 263 -8.61 11.44 12.71
CA VAL A 263 -9.32 11.25 11.45
C VAL A 263 -8.98 12.35 10.46
N THR A 264 -9.14 12.06 9.17
CA THR A 264 -9.15 13.09 8.12
C THR A 264 -10.37 12.89 7.24
N LEU A 265 -11.12 13.96 6.98
CA LEU A 265 -12.42 13.92 6.30
C LEU A 265 -12.47 14.84 5.07
N VAL A 266 -11.34 15.42 4.70
CA VAL A 266 -11.28 16.56 3.78
C VAL A 266 -11.72 16.17 2.38
N GLY A 267 -12.33 17.10 1.66
CA GLY A 267 -12.45 16.94 0.21
C GLY A 267 -13.55 15.98 -0.21
N ASN A 268 -14.42 15.60 0.72
CA ASN A 268 -15.66 14.85 0.52
C ASN A 268 -16.85 15.82 0.35
N PRO A 269 -17.88 15.45 -0.44
CA PRO A 269 -19.09 16.25 -0.66
C PRO A 269 -20.06 16.21 0.55
N TRP A 270 -19.58 16.50 1.75
CA TRP A 270 -20.39 16.41 2.96
C TRP A 270 -21.67 17.24 2.88
N LEU A 271 -22.80 16.70 3.35
CA LEU A 271 -23.95 17.54 3.68
C LEU A 271 -23.61 18.37 4.92
N CYS A 272 -23.85 19.69 4.89
CA CYS A 272 -23.46 20.57 6.00
C CYS A 272 -24.01 20.13 7.38
N PRO A 273 -25.29 19.73 7.52
CA PRO A 273 -25.79 19.18 8.78
C PRO A 273 -25.09 17.90 9.22
N CYS A 274 -24.67 17.06 8.26
CA CYS A 274 -23.98 15.81 8.54
C CYS A 274 -22.53 16.03 8.96
N LEU A 275 -21.82 16.95 8.32
CA LEU A 275 -20.47 17.33 8.75
C LEU A 275 -20.49 17.86 10.19
N THR A 276 -21.42 18.77 10.48
CA THR A 276 -21.59 19.34 11.84
C THR A 276 -21.85 18.23 12.87
N ALA A 277 -22.68 17.25 12.52
CA ALA A 277 -22.95 16.11 13.40
C ALA A 277 -21.71 15.23 13.62
N VAL A 278 -20.91 15.00 12.57
CA VAL A 278 -19.65 14.25 12.66
C VAL A 278 -18.64 15.01 13.54
N GLU A 279 -18.44 16.31 13.29
CA GLU A 279 -17.53 17.16 14.08
C GLU A 279 -17.88 17.14 15.58
N ARG A 280 -19.17 17.22 15.91
CA ARG A 280 -19.63 17.11 17.30
C ARG A 280 -19.25 15.76 17.91
N ILE A 281 -19.50 14.65 17.21
CA ILE A 281 -19.14 13.30 17.70
C ILE A 281 -17.62 13.18 17.90
N LEU A 282 -16.82 13.71 16.97
CA LEU A 282 -15.36 13.72 17.10
C LEU A 282 -14.91 14.50 18.34
N ALA A 283 -15.48 15.68 18.57
CA ALA A 283 -15.19 16.50 19.75
C ALA A 283 -15.58 15.80 21.06
N GLU A 284 -16.78 15.21 21.12
CA GLU A 284 -17.27 14.45 22.29
C GLU A 284 -16.37 13.25 22.64
N ASN A 285 -15.71 12.67 21.63
CA ASN A 285 -14.82 11.52 21.79
C ASN A 285 -13.32 11.89 21.81
N ASN A 286 -12.97 13.17 21.88
CA ASN A 286 -11.58 13.67 21.82
C ASN A 286 -10.78 13.14 20.61
N VAL A 287 -11.44 12.99 19.46
CA VAL A 287 -10.81 12.57 18.20
C VAL A 287 -10.47 13.82 17.39
N ARG A 288 -9.20 13.96 16.99
CA ARG A 288 -8.72 15.11 16.21
C ARG A 288 -8.96 14.90 14.72
N GLU A 289 -9.67 15.84 14.08
CA GLU A 289 -9.61 15.98 12.62
C GLU A 289 -8.28 16.68 12.27
N MET A 290 -7.33 15.98 11.63
CA MET A 290 -5.95 16.48 11.46
C MET A 290 -5.82 17.67 10.51
N CYS A 291 -6.81 17.89 9.66
CA CYS A 291 -6.86 18.98 8.71
C CYS A 291 -7.80 20.11 9.16
N ALA A 292 -8.25 20.12 10.42
CA ALA A 292 -9.27 21.05 10.91
C ALA A 292 -8.85 22.52 10.72
N GLU A 293 -7.57 22.79 10.95
CA GLU A 293 -6.95 24.11 10.81
C GLU A 293 -6.97 24.62 9.35
N ALA A 294 -7.09 23.74 8.36
CA ALA A 294 -7.25 24.13 6.97
C ALA A 294 -8.67 24.64 6.65
N TYR A 295 -9.69 24.27 7.45
CA TYR A 295 -11.06 24.76 7.28
C TYR A 295 -11.19 26.22 7.75
N THR A 296 -10.57 26.56 8.89
CA THR A 296 -10.73 27.87 9.53
C THR A 296 -10.09 29.02 8.75
N ASN A 297 -9.13 28.72 7.87
CA ASN A 297 -8.45 29.71 7.05
C ASN A 297 -9.09 29.89 5.66
N GLY A 298 -10.32 29.41 5.45
CA GLY A 298 -11.07 29.57 4.18
C GLY A 298 -10.41 28.88 2.98
N SER A 299 -9.46 27.97 3.23
CA SER A 299 -8.60 27.41 2.19
C SER A 299 -9.19 26.17 1.51
N ARG A 300 -10.39 25.68 1.91
CA ARG A 300 -11.03 24.43 1.41
C ARG A 300 -12.57 24.52 1.41
N PRO A 301 -13.28 23.81 0.51
CA PRO A 301 -14.73 23.74 0.51
C PRO A 301 -15.17 22.79 1.63
N ILE A 302 -16.19 23.18 2.39
CA ILE A 302 -16.52 22.51 3.65
C ILE A 302 -17.65 21.50 3.45
N CYS A 303 -18.73 21.88 2.77
CA CYS A 303 -19.92 21.03 2.60
C CYS A 303 -20.88 21.58 1.54
N VAL A 304 -21.84 20.77 1.12
CA VAL A 304 -22.99 21.15 0.29
C VAL A 304 -24.25 21.29 1.14
N ASN A 305 -25.08 22.27 0.81
CA ASN A 305 -26.35 22.52 1.47
C ASN A 305 -27.52 22.20 0.50
N ASP A 306 -28.50 21.46 0.98
CA ASP A 306 -29.70 21.07 0.22
C ASP A 306 -30.86 22.09 0.39
N GLN A 307 -30.68 23.16 1.17
CA GLN A 307 -31.66 24.25 1.45
C GLN A 307 -33.02 23.83 2.03
N VAL A 308 -33.34 22.54 2.11
CA VAL A 308 -34.65 22.02 2.50
C VAL A 308 -34.67 21.50 3.95
N ASN A 309 -33.52 21.15 4.54
CA ASN A 309 -33.48 20.56 5.88
C ASN A 309 -32.20 20.90 6.66
N ASN A 310 -32.35 21.22 7.94
CA ASN A 310 -31.22 21.50 8.85
C ASN A 310 -30.73 20.25 9.61
N GLU A 311 -31.36 19.09 9.41
CA GLU A 311 -30.96 17.83 10.02
C GLU A 311 -30.14 16.96 9.07
N CYS A 312 -29.16 16.23 9.61
CA CYS A 312 -28.43 15.23 8.83
C CYS A 312 -29.35 14.05 8.46
N LYS A 313 -29.62 13.89 7.16
CA LYS A 313 -30.28 12.71 6.61
C LYS A 313 -29.23 11.85 5.92
N PRO A 314 -29.06 10.57 6.32
CA PRO A 314 -28.09 9.67 5.70
C PRO A 314 -28.61 9.13 4.36
N ILE A 315 -28.88 10.05 3.43
CA ILE A 315 -29.37 9.76 2.07
C ILE A 315 -28.40 10.42 1.11
N TYR A 316 -27.88 9.64 0.18
CA TYR A 316 -26.92 10.10 -0.80
C TYR A 316 -27.62 10.88 -1.93
N ASN A 317 -27.10 12.05 -2.30
CA ASN A 317 -27.63 12.88 -3.37
C ASN A 317 -26.56 13.09 -4.46
N GLU A 318 -26.70 12.38 -5.58
CA GLU A 318 -25.75 12.45 -6.70
C GLU A 318 -25.64 13.85 -7.28
N ALA A 319 -26.76 14.56 -7.48
CA ALA A 319 -26.75 15.89 -8.07
C ALA A 319 -25.98 16.90 -7.21
N LEU A 320 -26.13 16.83 -5.88
CA LEU A 320 -25.37 17.67 -4.95
C LEU A 320 -23.88 17.28 -4.91
N SER A 321 -23.58 15.98 -4.92
CA SER A 321 -22.21 15.49 -5.01
C SER A 321 -21.53 15.96 -6.30
N GLU A 322 -22.19 15.86 -7.46
CA GLU A 322 -21.67 16.36 -8.73
C GLU A 322 -21.47 17.88 -8.73
N LYS A 323 -22.37 18.63 -8.11
CA LYS A 323 -22.22 20.09 -7.94
C LYS A 323 -20.98 20.43 -7.10
N TYR A 324 -20.74 19.68 -6.01
CA TYR A 324 -19.53 19.83 -5.20
C TYR A 324 -18.25 19.56 -6.01
N GLU A 325 -18.22 18.45 -6.76
CA GLU A 325 -17.05 18.07 -7.56
C GLU A 325 -16.76 19.06 -8.68
N ARG A 326 -17.81 19.58 -9.33
CA ARG A 326 -17.67 20.65 -10.32
C ARG A 326 -17.08 21.91 -9.69
N TYR A 327 -17.62 22.35 -8.55
CA TYR A 327 -17.09 23.51 -7.83
C TYR A 327 -15.61 23.32 -7.45
N LYS A 328 -15.24 22.14 -6.94
CA LYS A 328 -13.86 21.79 -6.58
C LYS A 328 -12.90 21.77 -7.76
N THR A 329 -13.38 21.36 -8.93
CA THR A 329 -12.59 21.34 -10.17
C THR A 329 -12.38 22.76 -10.72
N GLU A 330 -13.42 23.60 -10.69
CA GLU A 330 -13.37 25.00 -11.15
C GLU A 330 -12.61 25.92 -10.19
N HIS A 331 -12.58 25.59 -8.90
CA HIS A 331 -11.95 26.38 -7.84
C HIS A 331 -10.88 25.53 -7.15
N PRO A 332 -9.72 25.30 -7.77
CA PRO A 332 -8.65 24.53 -7.15
C PRO A 332 -8.19 25.23 -5.86
N PHE A 333 -8.48 24.57 -4.74
CA PHE A 333 -8.16 25.08 -3.42
C PHE A 333 -6.66 25.02 -3.14
N TYR A 334 -6.15 26.03 -2.45
CA TYR A 334 -4.81 25.97 -1.91
C TYR A 334 -4.75 24.90 -0.82
N THR A 335 -4.07 23.80 -1.10
CA THR A 335 -3.68 22.82 -0.09
C THR A 335 -2.36 23.27 0.52
N PRO A 336 -2.35 23.86 1.73
CA PRO A 336 -1.07 24.13 2.41
C PRO A 336 -0.30 22.81 2.56
N THR A 337 1.03 22.91 2.65
CA THR A 337 1.94 21.77 2.91
C THR A 337 1.75 21.12 4.29
N ILE A 338 0.64 21.40 4.98
CA ILE A 338 0.22 20.67 6.17
C ILE A 338 0.11 19.21 5.73
N ASN A 339 1.06 18.41 6.20
CA ASN A 339 1.01 16.99 5.97
C ASN A 339 -0.09 16.42 6.85
N CYS A 340 -1.31 16.43 6.31
CA CYS A 340 -2.49 15.82 6.90
C CYS A 340 -2.33 14.31 7.10
N ILE A 341 -1.30 13.71 6.48
CA ILE A 341 -0.99 12.28 6.55
C ILE A 341 0.46 12.14 7.04
N LEU A 342 0.64 11.93 8.34
CA LEU A 342 1.92 11.46 8.90
C LEU A 342 1.73 10.13 9.59
#